data_AF-A0A8H7G3U4-F1
#
_entry.id   AF-A0A8H7G3U4-F1
#
_cell.length_a   1.000
_cell.length_b   1.000
_cell.length_c   1.000
_cell.angle_alpha   90.00
_cell.angle_beta   90.00
_cell.angle_gamma   90.00
#
_symmetry.space_group_name_H-M   'P 1'
#
loop_
_entity.id
_entity.type
_entity.pdbx_description
1 polymer ?
#
loop_
_entity_poly.entity_id
_entity_poly.type
_entity_poly.pdbx_seq_one_letter_code
_entity_poly.pdbx_strand_id
1 'polypeptide(L)'
;MAESLDDSSDVPTIFTTQSSSFPSTRTTTMAAAPTREALTSLYTNMLRTSQSFSSYNFRHYFVRKTKDTFKAMEVRMSIPSKQPRLISNPATQAEKDTSKLSTMYNDAVREHTVLKRSAIVNQLYGGWRLAVENEGQEGIRERGDI
;
A
#
# COMPACT_ATOMS: atom_id res chain seq x y z
N MET A 1 -17.87 -57.87 39.45
CA MET A 1 -16.85 -57.72 38.39
C MET A 1 -17.36 -56.59 37.49
N ALA A 2 -17.25 -55.32 37.90
CA ALA A 2 -16.05 -54.48 38.00
C ALA A 2 -15.36 -54.34 36.64
N GLU A 3 -15.60 -53.23 35.93
CA GLU A 3 -14.57 -52.25 35.53
C GLU A 3 -15.24 -51.06 34.81
N SER A 4 -15.26 -49.91 35.49
CA SER A 4 -15.60 -48.61 34.93
C SER A 4 -14.35 -48.05 34.24
N LEU A 5 -14.38 -47.94 32.91
CA LEU A 5 -13.36 -47.21 32.15
C LEU A 5 -13.62 -45.70 32.31
N ASP A 6 -12.92 -45.13 33.29
CA ASP A 6 -12.62 -43.71 33.40
C ASP A 6 -11.35 -43.47 32.55
N ASP A 7 -11.50 -43.11 31.27
CA ASP A 7 -10.37 -42.69 30.43
C ASP A 7 -10.36 -41.17 30.34
N SER A 8 -9.81 -40.59 31.41
CA SER A 8 -9.34 -39.21 31.49
C SER A 8 -8.24 -38.99 30.45
N SER A 9 -8.64 -38.62 29.23
CA SER A 9 -7.72 -38.07 28.24
C SER A 9 -7.38 -36.62 28.62
N ASP A 10 -6.38 -36.51 29.48
CA ASP A 10 -5.57 -35.30 29.65
C ASP A 10 -4.99 -34.89 28.30
N VAL A 11 -5.72 -34.03 27.58
CA VAL A 11 -5.21 -33.33 26.41
C VAL A 11 -4.27 -32.23 26.94
N PRO A 12 -2.96 -32.25 26.65
CA PRO A 12 -2.09 -31.17 27.06
C PRO A 12 -2.50 -29.91 26.30
N THR A 13 -3.08 -28.97 27.04
CA THR A 13 -3.40 -27.62 26.56
C THR A 13 -2.08 -26.86 26.35
N ILE A 14 -1.46 -27.05 25.19
CA ILE A 14 -0.29 -26.30 24.74
C ILE A 14 -0.70 -25.27 23.69
N PHE A 15 -1.50 -24.29 24.10
CA PHE A 15 -1.54 -23.02 23.38
C PHE A 15 -1.52 -21.87 24.39
N THR A 16 -0.34 -21.68 24.99
CA THR A 16 0.02 -20.40 25.61
C THR A 16 -0.20 -19.31 24.57
N THR A 17 -1.24 -18.50 24.77
CA THR A 17 -1.42 -17.25 24.05
C THR A 17 -0.30 -16.31 24.48
N GLN A 18 0.87 -16.43 23.85
CA GLN A 18 1.86 -15.36 23.89
C GLN A 18 1.24 -14.16 23.17
N SER A 19 0.76 -13.20 23.96
CA SER A 19 0.48 -11.86 23.49
C SER A 19 1.81 -11.28 23.02
N SER A 20 2.10 -11.41 21.72
CA SER A 20 3.15 -10.65 21.08
C SER A 20 2.74 -9.18 21.10
N SER A 21 3.11 -8.53 22.20
CA SER A 21 3.25 -7.08 22.29
C SER A 21 4.27 -6.66 21.24
N PHE A 22 3.77 -6.34 20.04
CA PHE A 22 4.60 -5.72 19.02
C PHE A 22 5.02 -4.34 19.53
N PRO A 23 6.31 -4.00 19.52
CA PRO A 23 6.73 -2.65 19.88
C PRO A 23 6.13 -1.68 18.87
N SER A 24 5.15 -0.91 19.33
CA SER A 24 4.50 0.14 18.56
C SER A 24 5.44 1.35 18.45
N THR A 25 6.59 1.17 17.78
CA THR A 25 7.52 2.25 17.48
C THR A 25 7.28 2.74 16.06
N ARG A 26 6.09 3.29 15.84
CA ARG A 26 5.93 4.42 14.93
C ARG A 26 4.94 5.36 15.58
N THR A 27 5.48 6.42 16.17
CA THR A 27 4.76 7.67 16.36
C THR A 27 4.32 8.16 14.99
N THR A 28 3.20 7.65 14.48
CA THR A 28 2.48 8.29 13.39
C THR A 28 1.73 9.43 14.04
N THR A 29 2.36 10.60 14.05
CA THR A 29 1.71 11.87 14.36
C THR A 29 0.50 12.02 13.44
N MET A 30 -0.69 11.72 13.96
CA MET A 30 -1.97 11.89 13.27
C MET A 30 -2.65 13.13 13.83
N ALA A 31 -2.66 14.22 13.06
CA ALA A 31 -3.61 15.36 13.17
C ALA A 31 -3.19 16.59 12.34
N ALA A 32 -1.97 16.63 11.80
CA ALA A 32 -1.55 17.73 10.93
C ALA A 32 -1.82 17.40 9.45
N ALA A 33 -2.18 18.41 8.65
CA ALA A 33 -2.25 18.26 7.20
C ALA A 33 -0.92 17.68 6.68
N PRO A 34 -0.97 16.71 5.73
CA PRO A 34 0.24 16.07 5.24
C PRO A 34 1.18 17.10 4.60
N THR A 35 2.43 17.15 5.06
CA THR A 35 3.44 18.04 4.47
C THR A 35 3.78 17.59 3.04
N ARG A 36 4.15 18.55 2.19
CA ARG A 36 4.51 18.28 0.79
C ARG A 36 5.64 17.23 0.66
N GLU A 37 6.63 17.30 1.53
CA GLU A 37 7.75 16.36 1.58
C GLU A 37 7.31 14.93 1.96
N ALA A 38 6.36 14.81 2.88
CA ALA A 38 5.78 13.53 3.26
C ALA A 38 5.02 12.87 2.08
N LEU A 39 4.36 13.67 1.24
CA LEU A 39 3.72 13.20 0.01
C LEU A 39 4.76 12.74 -1.03
N THR A 40 5.81 13.53 -1.26
CA THR A 40 6.87 13.18 -2.24
C THR A 40 7.62 11.92 -1.84
N SER A 41 7.97 11.77 -0.56
CA SER A 41 8.63 10.57 -0.04
C SER A 41 7.71 9.33 -0.11
N LEU A 42 6.42 9.48 0.20
CA LEU A 42 5.45 8.38 0.05
C LEU A 42 5.27 7.98 -1.43
N TYR A 43 5.13 8.95 -2.34
CA TYR A 43 4.99 8.72 -3.77
C TYR A 43 6.17 7.95 -4.36
N THR A 44 7.39 8.40 -4.08
CA THR A 44 8.61 7.74 -4.58
C THR A 44 8.75 6.32 -4.03
N ASN A 45 8.43 6.10 -2.75
CA ASN A 45 8.44 4.76 -2.16
C ASN A 45 7.38 3.84 -2.77
N MET A 46 6.15 4.32 -2.95
CA MET A 46 5.07 3.54 -3.59
C MET A 46 5.41 3.19 -5.04
N LEU A 47 6.03 4.11 -5.80
CA LEU A 47 6.47 3.83 -7.17
C LEU A 47 7.54 2.74 -7.20
N ARG A 48 8.54 2.80 -6.31
CA ARG A 48 9.59 1.78 -6.21
C ARG A 48 8.99 0.41 -5.90
N THR A 49 8.08 0.31 -4.92
CA THR A 49 7.41 -0.95 -4.60
C THR A 49 6.50 -1.45 -5.72
N SER A 50 5.80 -0.54 -6.43
CA SER A 50 4.97 -0.90 -7.58
C SER A 50 5.81 -1.46 -8.74
N GLN A 51 7.03 -0.97 -8.91
CA GLN A 51 7.96 -1.46 -9.93
C GLN A 51 8.60 -2.80 -9.57
N SER A 52 8.70 -3.14 -8.28
CA SER A 52 9.28 -4.42 -7.83
C SER A 52 8.38 -5.65 -8.04
N PHE A 53 7.16 -5.48 -8.53
CA PHE A 53 6.31 -6.60 -8.94
C PHE A 53 6.89 -7.28 -10.17
N SER A 54 7.08 -8.60 -10.06
CA SER A 54 7.52 -9.42 -11.19
C SER A 54 6.42 -9.56 -12.26
N SER A 55 5.13 -9.53 -11.88
CA SER A 55 4.02 -9.61 -12.83
C SER A 55 3.79 -8.28 -13.56
N TYR A 56 3.75 -8.31 -14.90
CA TYR A 56 3.44 -7.14 -15.73
C TYR A 56 2.15 -6.43 -15.33
N ASN A 57 1.05 -7.18 -15.17
CA ASN A 57 -0.27 -6.61 -14.91
C ASN A 57 -0.27 -5.81 -13.61
N PHE A 58 0.27 -6.39 -12.53
CA PHE A 58 0.35 -5.71 -11.24
C PHE A 58 1.31 -4.53 -11.30
N ARG A 59 2.49 -4.70 -11.91
CA ARG A 59 3.47 -3.61 -12.06
C ARG A 59 2.86 -2.41 -12.78
N HIS A 60 2.24 -2.61 -13.94
CA HIS A 60 1.63 -1.54 -14.72
C HIS A 60 0.39 -0.94 -14.03
N TYR A 61 -0.47 -1.79 -13.46
CA TYR A 61 -1.67 -1.32 -12.74
C TYR A 61 -1.30 -0.44 -11.55
N PHE A 62 -0.38 -0.90 -10.68
CA PHE A 62 -0.01 -0.16 -9.48
C PHE A 62 0.81 1.09 -9.79
N VAL A 63 1.66 1.08 -10.82
CA VAL A 63 2.34 2.30 -11.28
C VAL A 63 1.33 3.35 -11.76
N ARG A 64 0.34 2.96 -12.58
CA ARG A 64 -0.71 3.88 -13.05
C ARG A 64 -1.57 4.38 -11.90
N LYS A 65 -2.12 3.47 -11.08
CA LYS A 65 -2.95 3.80 -9.92
C LYS A 65 -2.24 4.78 -8.97
N THR A 66 -0.95 4.55 -8.69
CA THR A 66 -0.16 5.45 -7.85
C THR A 66 -0.10 6.84 -8.47
N LYS A 67 0.28 6.96 -9.75
CA LYS A 67 0.31 8.27 -10.44
C LYS A 67 -1.04 8.99 -10.41
N ASP A 68 -2.13 8.29 -10.70
CA ASP A 68 -3.47 8.87 -10.74
C ASP A 68 -3.93 9.35 -9.36
N THR A 69 -3.67 8.55 -8.32
CA THR A 69 -4.03 8.89 -6.93
C THR A 69 -3.28 10.12 -6.45
N PHE A 70 -1.98 10.22 -6.73
CA PHE A 70 -1.17 11.37 -6.32
C PHE A 70 -1.46 12.62 -7.16
N LYS A 71 -1.75 12.47 -8.46
CA LYS A 71 -2.22 13.59 -9.29
C LYS A 71 -3.53 14.16 -8.75
N ALA A 72 -4.47 13.32 -8.31
CA ALA A 72 -5.71 13.78 -7.70
C ALA A 72 -5.48 14.53 -6.37
N MET A 73 -4.52 14.08 -5.55
CA MET A 73 -4.14 14.78 -4.31
C MET A 73 -3.46 16.12 -4.61
N GLU A 74 -2.54 16.16 -5.58
CA GLU A 74 -1.85 17.38 -5.99
C GLU A 74 -2.82 18.42 -6.56
N VAL A 75 -3.77 18.01 -7.38
CA VAL A 75 -4.83 18.88 -7.90
C VAL A 75 -5.66 19.48 -6.76
N ARG A 76 -6.01 18.69 -5.74
CA ARG A 76 -6.71 19.18 -4.54
C ARG A 76 -5.87 20.13 -3.68
N MET A 77 -4.55 19.94 -3.67
CA MET A 77 -3.62 20.79 -2.90
C MET A 77 -3.23 22.08 -3.66
N SER A 78 -3.25 22.06 -5.00
CA SER A 78 -2.78 23.15 -5.87
C SER A 78 -3.90 24.06 -6.39
N ILE A 79 -5.16 23.63 -6.42
CA ILE A 79 -6.26 24.51 -6.82
C ILE A 79 -6.58 25.48 -5.67
N PRO A 80 -6.36 26.81 -5.81
CA PRO A 80 -7.13 27.77 -5.05
C PRO A 80 -8.55 27.71 -5.62
N SER A 81 -9.47 27.09 -4.87
CA SER A 81 -10.92 27.01 -5.10
C SER A 81 -11.46 27.89 -6.25
N LYS A 82 -11.33 27.44 -7.50
CA LYS A 82 -11.89 28.12 -8.68
C LYS A 82 -13.22 27.44 -9.03
N GLN A 83 -14.15 27.47 -8.09
CA GLN A 83 -15.54 27.10 -8.35
C GLN A 83 -16.38 28.39 -8.41
N PRO A 84 -17.25 28.57 -9.43
CA PRO A 84 -18.26 29.62 -9.36
C PRO A 84 -19.21 29.25 -8.20
N ARG A 85 -19.10 30.00 -7.09
CA ARG A 85 -19.82 29.71 -5.85
C ARG A 85 -21.29 30.09 -6.03
N LEU A 86 -22.18 29.10 -6.12
CA LEU A 86 -23.57 29.26 -5.67
C LEU A 86 -23.61 29.08 -4.14
N ILE A 87 -24.39 29.93 -3.49
CA ILE A 87 -24.30 30.34 -2.09
C ILE A 87 -24.39 29.15 -1.12
N SER A 88 -23.24 28.75 -0.56
CA SER A 88 -23.10 28.08 0.74
C SER A 88 -21.73 28.46 1.33
N ASN A 89 -21.64 28.56 2.66
CA ASN A 89 -20.54 29.25 3.34
C ASN A 89 -19.14 28.77 2.90
N PRO A 90 -18.22 29.70 2.53
CA PRO A 90 -16.90 29.34 2.00
C PRO A 90 -15.95 28.69 3.02
N ALA A 91 -16.20 28.87 4.32
CA ALA A 91 -15.34 28.37 5.39
C ALA A 91 -15.48 26.84 5.59
N THR A 92 -16.67 26.27 5.42
CA THR A 92 -16.92 24.84 5.67
C THR A 92 -16.30 23.94 4.60
N GLN A 93 -16.10 24.47 3.39
CA GLN A 93 -15.57 23.67 2.28
C GLN A 93 -14.05 23.45 2.39
N ALA A 94 -13.30 24.49 2.75
CA ALA A 94 -11.84 24.40 2.89
C ALA A 94 -11.40 23.46 4.03
N GLU A 95 -12.14 23.46 5.14
CA GLU A 95 -11.90 22.54 6.27
C GLU A 95 -12.23 21.08 5.90
N LYS A 96 -13.24 20.89 5.05
CA LYS A 96 -13.57 19.56 4.52
C LYS A 96 -12.50 19.05 3.54
N ASP A 97 -11.87 19.95 2.79
CA ASP A 97 -10.81 19.59 1.85
C ASP A 97 -9.52 19.14 2.60
N THR A 98 -9.15 19.80 3.70
CA THR A 98 -7.96 19.42 4.50
C THR A 98 -8.14 18.07 5.22
N SER A 99 -9.32 17.83 5.81
CA SER A 99 -9.66 16.56 6.46
C SER A 99 -9.76 15.40 5.46
N LYS A 100 -10.22 15.66 4.23
CA LYS A 100 -10.21 14.67 3.17
C LYS A 100 -8.79 14.30 2.73
N LEU A 101 -7.88 15.28 2.63
CA LEU A 101 -6.48 15.05 2.27
C LEU A 101 -5.74 14.19 3.31
N SER A 102 -5.95 14.46 4.60
CA SER A 102 -5.34 13.64 5.66
C SER A 102 -5.85 12.20 5.61
N THR A 103 -7.15 12.00 5.38
CA THR A 103 -7.74 10.67 5.19
C THR A 103 -7.10 9.94 4.00
N MET A 104 -7.01 10.59 2.84
CA MET A 104 -6.40 10.01 1.64
C MET A 104 -4.92 9.65 1.84
N TYR A 105 -4.17 10.50 2.55
CA TYR A 105 -2.77 10.21 2.89
C TYR A 105 -2.65 8.95 3.74
N ASN A 106 -3.47 8.84 4.78
CA ASN A 106 -3.46 7.68 5.67
C ASN A 106 -3.88 6.40 4.94
N ASP A 107 -4.87 6.49 4.04
CA ASP A 107 -5.26 5.38 3.18
C ASP A 107 -4.09 4.93 2.28
N ALA A 108 -3.38 5.87 1.65
CA ALA A 108 -2.20 5.58 0.84
C ALA A 108 -1.06 4.93 1.64
N VAL A 109 -0.84 5.36 2.90
CA VAL A 109 0.13 4.72 3.79
C VAL A 109 -0.26 3.27 4.07
N ARG A 110 -1.54 2.98 4.32
CA ARG A 110 -2.02 1.61 4.51
C ARG A 110 -1.86 0.80 3.22
N GLU A 111 -2.26 1.33 2.07
CA GLU A 111 -2.08 0.67 0.77
C GLU A 111 -0.61 0.35 0.49
N HIS A 112 0.32 1.25 0.82
CA HIS A 112 1.75 1.01 0.66
C HIS A 112 2.24 -0.21 1.48
N THR A 113 1.69 -0.44 2.68
CA THR A 113 2.03 -1.64 3.46
C THR A 113 1.53 -2.92 2.81
N VAL A 114 0.31 -2.90 2.24
CA VAL A 114 -0.25 -4.03 1.47
C VAL A 114 0.62 -4.28 0.25
N LEU A 115 0.96 -3.22 -0.49
CA LEU A 115 1.76 -3.29 -1.71
C LEU A 115 3.14 -3.93 -1.45
N LYS A 116 3.81 -3.58 -0.35
CA LYS A 116 5.08 -4.22 0.05
C LYS A 116 4.95 -5.73 0.26
N ARG A 117 3.91 -6.16 0.99
CA ARG A 117 3.67 -7.58 1.26
C ARG A 117 3.35 -8.33 -0.02
N SER A 118 2.45 -7.76 -0.84
CA SER A 118 2.04 -8.36 -2.11
C SER A 118 3.18 -8.45 -3.13
N ALA A 119 4.11 -7.48 -3.14
CA ALA A 119 5.28 -7.52 -3.99
C ALA A 119 6.18 -8.73 -3.63
N ILE A 120 6.40 -8.98 -2.34
CA ILE A 120 7.18 -10.13 -1.86
C ILE A 120 6.52 -11.44 -2.27
N VAL A 121 5.21 -11.57 -2.05
CA VAL A 121 4.48 -12.80 -2.43
C VAL A 121 4.54 -13.02 -3.94
N ASN A 122 4.37 -11.96 -4.73
CA ASN A 122 4.48 -12.06 -6.19
C ASN A 122 5.90 -12.44 -6.65
N GLN A 123 6.94 -12.11 -5.88
CA GLN A 123 8.30 -12.56 -6.20
C GLN A 123 8.49 -14.05 -5.89
N LEU A 124 7.95 -14.54 -4.77
CA LEU A 124 8.08 -15.93 -4.36
C LEU A 124 7.27 -16.90 -5.22
N TYR A 125 6.08 -16.47 -5.66
CA TYR A 125 5.14 -17.30 -6.42
C TYR A 125 4.88 -16.74 -7.82
N GLY A 126 5.83 -15.99 -8.37
CA GLY A 126 5.74 -15.43 -9.72
C GLY A 126 5.79 -16.52 -10.78
N GLY A 127 4.85 -16.48 -11.73
CA GLY A 127 4.88 -17.33 -12.91
C GLY A 127 5.90 -16.86 -13.97
N TRP A 128 5.94 -17.58 -15.09
CA TRP A 128 6.73 -17.15 -16.23
C TRP A 128 6.22 -15.81 -16.77
N ARG A 129 7.15 -15.04 -17.32
CA ARG A 129 6.86 -13.71 -17.87
C ARG A 129 5.91 -13.84 -19.06
N LEU A 130 5.05 -12.86 -19.21
CA LEU A 130 4.11 -12.83 -20.34
C LEU A 130 4.90 -12.57 -21.63
N ALA A 131 4.49 -13.17 -22.75
CA ALA A 131 5.17 -13.00 -24.05
C ALA A 131 5.40 -11.52 -24.43
N VAL A 132 4.44 -10.65 -24.11
CA VAL A 132 4.51 -9.18 -24.33
C VAL A 132 5.65 -8.50 -23.55
N GLU A 133 6.24 -9.14 -22.56
CA GLU A 133 7.38 -8.60 -21.81
C GLU A 133 8.72 -8.84 -22.50
N ASN A 134 8.81 -9.83 -23.38
CA ASN A 134 10.05 -10.22 -24.06
C ASN A 134 10.40 -9.21 -25.16
N GLU A 135 9.41 -8.74 -25.92
CA GLU A 135 9.60 -7.80 -27.03
C GLU A 135 10.10 -6.41 -26.57
N GLY A 136 9.99 -6.09 -25.27
CA GLY A 136 10.52 -4.85 -24.69
C GLY A 136 11.96 -4.94 -24.15
N GLN A 137 12.57 -6.13 -24.14
CA GLN A 137 13.92 -6.36 -23.60
C GLN A 137 14.94 -6.89 -24.62
N GLU A 138 14.52 -7.25 -25.84
CA GLU A 138 15.43 -7.75 -26.89
C GLU A 138 16.49 -6.73 -27.34
N GLY A 139 16.38 -5.46 -26.96
CA GLY A 139 17.39 -4.43 -27.24
C GLY A 139 18.53 -4.28 -26.22
N ILE A 140 18.57 -5.04 -25.11
CA ILE A 140 19.58 -4.85 -24.03
C ILE A 140 20.52 -6.07 -23.87
N ARG A 141 20.32 -7.14 -24.64
CA ARG A 141 21.32 -8.21 -24.71
C ARG A 141 22.27 -7.91 -25.87
N GLU A 142 23.22 -7.01 -25.60
CA GLU A 142 24.37 -6.81 -26.48
C GLU A 142 25.09 -8.14 -26.74
N ARG A 143 25.60 -8.24 -27.97
CA ARG A 143 26.56 -9.21 -28.46
C ARG A 143 27.63 -9.53 -27.41
N GLY A 144 27.68 -10.78 -26.99
CA GLY A 144 28.79 -11.32 -26.21
C GLY A 144 28.68 -12.83 -26.19
N ASP A 145 29.54 -13.46 -27.00
CA ASP A 145 30.00 -14.87 -26.96
C ASP A 145 28.88 -15.93 -27.09
N ILE A 146 28.82 -16.80 -28.09
CA ILE A 146 29.81 -17.71 -28.69
C ILE A 146 29.24 -18.23 -30.01
#